data_AF-A0A2W4MA43-F1
#
_entry.id   AF-A0A2W4MA43-F1
#
_cell.length_a   1.000
_cell.length_b   1.000
_cell.length_c   1.000
_cell.angle_alpha   90.00
_cell.angle_beta   90.00
_cell.angle_gamma   90.00
#
_symmetry.space_group_name_H-M   'P 1'
#
loop_
_entity.id
_entity.type
_entity.pdbx_description
1 polymer ?
#
loop_
_entity_poly.entity_id
_entity_poly.type
_entity_poly.pdbx_seq_one_letter_code
_entity_poly.pdbx_strand_id
1 'polypeptide(L)'
;MGETASFPVPLAGWGRRALAGIIDLAPLVLLLFWDGTIWRVAVAVAYLWLLGHLDGVTGQSPGKALLGLRVVDAAGADIGGRAGVIRRFLHVVDLAPLGLGFL
;
A
#
# COMPACT_ATOMS: atom_id res chain seq x y z
N MET A 1 16.01 -21.48 26.48
CA MET A 1 15.44 -20.88 25.26
C MET A 1 14.18 -20.15 25.67
N GLY A 2 14.26 -18.84 25.88
CA GLY A 2 13.11 -18.04 26.30
C GLY A 2 12.31 -17.62 25.07
N GLU A 3 11.05 -18.04 24.98
CA GLU A 3 10.09 -17.45 24.05
C GLU A 3 9.89 -15.99 24.44
N THR A 4 10.49 -15.07 23.70
CA THR A 4 10.13 -13.66 23.81
C THR A 4 8.73 -13.53 23.25
N ALA A 5 7.73 -13.37 24.12
CA ALA A 5 6.38 -12.99 23.72
C ALA A 5 6.49 -11.71 22.87
N SER A 6 6.33 -11.84 21.55
CA SER A 6 6.30 -10.69 20.65
C SER A 6 5.01 -9.94 20.94
N PHE A 7 5.13 -8.76 21.53
CA PHE A 7 3.97 -7.88 21.65
C PHE A 7 3.43 -7.61 20.23
N PRO A 8 2.12 -7.77 20.00
CA PRO A 8 1.55 -7.51 18.69
C PRO A 8 1.85 -6.07 18.28
N VAL A 9 2.40 -5.89 17.08
CA VAL A 9 2.67 -4.55 16.53
C VAL A 9 1.36 -3.77 16.54
N PRO A 10 1.29 -2.57 17.16
CA PRO A 10 0.05 -1.81 17.23
C PRO A 10 -0.52 -1.54 15.84
N LEU A 11 -1.75 -2.02 15.59
CA LEU A 11 -2.41 -1.80 14.32
C LEU A 11 -2.70 -0.31 14.15
N ALA A 12 -2.30 0.24 13.01
CA ALA A 12 -2.62 1.62 12.67
C ALA A 12 -4.14 1.78 12.55
N GLY A 13 -4.68 2.83 13.18
CA GLY A 13 -6.09 3.16 13.06
C GLY A 13 -6.49 3.37 11.60
N TRP A 14 -7.70 2.95 11.24
CA TRP A 14 -8.25 2.99 9.88
C TRP A 14 -8.04 4.35 9.19
N GLY A 15 -8.26 5.47 9.90
CA GLY A 15 -8.14 6.82 9.32
C GLY A 15 -6.72 7.14 8.83
N ARG A 16 -5.67 6.70 9.54
CA ARG A 16 -4.29 6.88 9.08
C ARG A 16 -3.98 6.02 7.86
N ARG A 17 -4.53 4.80 7.81
CA ARG A 17 -4.39 3.90 6.66
C ARG A 17 -5.09 4.48 5.41
N ALA A 18 -6.30 5.02 5.58
CA ALA A 18 -7.04 5.70 4.54
C ALA A 18 -6.31 6.95 4.03
N LEU A 19 -5.79 7.80 4.93
CA LEU A 19 -5.03 9.00 4.57
C LEU A 19 -3.76 8.66 3.77
N ALA A 20 -3.01 7.62 4.18
CA ALA A 20 -1.87 7.14 3.40
C ALA A 20 -2.31 6.72 1.98
N GLY A 21 -3.44 6.03 1.85
CA GLY A 21 -4.01 5.64 0.56
C GLY A 21 -4.40 6.84 -0.31
N ILE A 22 -4.97 7.89 0.27
CA ILE A 22 -5.30 9.13 -0.45
C ILE A 22 -4.03 9.81 -0.98
N ILE A 23 -2.97 9.89 -0.15
CA ILE A 23 -1.69 10.45 -0.57
C ILE A 23 -1.09 9.65 -1.73
N ASP A 24 -1.10 8.33 -1.63
CA ASP A 24 -0.61 7.44 -2.70
C ASP A 24 -1.45 7.53 -3.99
N LEU A 25 -2.73 7.90 -3.91
CA LEU A 25 -3.61 8.04 -5.07
C LEU A 25 -3.41 9.37 -5.81
N ALA A 26 -2.84 10.41 -5.17
CA ALA A 26 -2.74 11.74 -5.76
C ALA A 26 -2.03 11.75 -7.13
N PRO A 27 -0.90 11.04 -7.34
CA PRO A 27 -0.27 10.97 -8.66
C PRO A 27 -1.15 10.32 -9.74
N LEU A 28 -1.97 9.33 -9.38
CA LEU A 28 -2.92 8.72 -10.31
C LEU A 28 -4.08 9.65 -10.67
N VAL A 29 -4.53 10.50 -9.73
CA VAL A 29 -5.54 11.53 -10.02
C VAL A 29 -4.99 12.56 -11.00
N LEU A 30 -3.74 13.00 -10.82
CA LEU A 30 -3.09 13.92 -11.77
C LEU A 30 -2.95 13.30 -13.17
N LEU A 31 -2.72 11.98 -13.24
CA LEU A 31 -2.60 11.25 -14.49
C LEU A 31 -3.88 11.28 -15.34
N LEU A 32 -5.06 11.53 -14.74
CA LEU A 32 -6.34 11.62 -15.46
C LEU A 32 -6.37 12.77 -16.48
N PHE A 33 -5.62 13.85 -16.21
CA PHE A 33 -5.56 15.06 -17.04
C PHE A 33 -4.57 14.97 -18.21
N TRP A 34 -3.88 13.84 -18.38
CA TRP A 34 -2.95 13.64 -19.50
C TRP A 34 -3.65 12.99 -20.70
N ASP A 35 -3.55 13.54 -21.91
CA ASP A 35 -4.33 13.03 -23.06
C ASP A 35 -3.90 11.65 -23.63
N GLY A 36 -2.77 11.08 -23.19
CA GLY A 36 -2.25 9.82 -23.72
C GLY A 36 -2.90 8.56 -23.12
N THR A 37 -4.06 8.10 -23.60
CA THR A 37 -4.80 6.96 -23.01
C THR A 37 -3.97 5.69 -22.76
N ILE A 38 -3.23 5.19 -23.77
CA ILE A 38 -2.41 3.97 -23.60
C ILE A 38 -1.29 4.20 -22.59
N TRP A 39 -0.60 5.34 -22.70
CA TRP A 39 0.50 5.69 -21.80
C TRP A 39 0.03 5.94 -20.37
N ARG A 40 -1.15 6.54 -20.18
CA ARG A 40 -1.81 6.67 -18.87
C ARG A 40 -1.99 5.31 -18.22
N VAL A 41 -2.56 4.34 -18.94
CA VAL A 41 -2.77 2.99 -18.39
C VAL A 41 -1.43 2.33 -18.04
N ALA A 42 -0.44 2.42 -18.93
CA ALA A 42 0.89 1.85 -18.69
C ALA A 42 1.56 2.47 -17.44
N VAL A 43 1.52 3.80 -17.31
CA VAL A 43 2.07 4.52 -16.15
C VAL A 43 1.30 4.18 -14.87
N ALA A 44 -0.04 4.08 -14.93
CA ALA A 44 -0.86 3.71 -13.78
C ALA A 44 -0.50 2.30 -13.27
N VAL A 45 -0.40 1.32 -14.17
CA VAL A 45 -0.02 -0.05 -13.83
C VAL A 45 1.40 -0.11 -13.27
N ALA A 46 2.36 0.57 -13.92
CA ALA A 46 3.75 0.63 -13.44
C ALA A 46 3.86 1.28 -12.06
N TYR A 47 3.08 2.34 -11.83
CA TYR A 47 3.04 3.04 -10.54
C TYR A 47 2.43 2.17 -9.43
N LEU A 48 1.31 1.50 -9.69
CA LEU A 48 0.72 0.55 -8.74
C LEU A 48 1.66 -0.62 -8.44
N TRP A 49 2.37 -1.12 -9.45
CA TRP A 49 3.41 -2.13 -9.26
C TRP A 49 4.52 -1.63 -8.34
N LEU A 50 5.07 -0.44 -8.61
CA LEU A 50 6.11 0.18 -7.79
C LEU A 50 5.65 0.33 -6.34
N LEU A 51 4.46 0.88 -6.13
CA LEU A 51 3.90 1.07 -4.80
C LEU A 51 3.71 -0.25 -4.05
N GLY A 52 3.22 -1.29 -4.72
CA GLY A 52 3.08 -2.62 -4.14
C GLY A 52 4.44 -3.27 -3.83
N HIS A 53 5.44 -3.07 -4.69
CA HIS A 53 6.79 -3.56 -4.46
C HIS A 53 7.43 -2.89 -3.25
N LEU A 54 7.31 -1.56 -3.12
CA LEU A 54 7.79 -0.80 -1.95
C LEU A 54 7.09 -1.28 -0.66
N ASP A 55 5.75 -1.37 -0.68
CA ASP A 55 4.99 -1.93 0.44
C ASP A 55 5.47 -3.33 0.85
N GLY A 56 5.93 -4.14 -0.10
CA GLY A 56 6.42 -5.49 0.16
C GLY A 56 7.86 -5.56 0.67
N VAL A 57 8.77 -4.72 0.17
CA VAL A 57 10.21 -4.81 0.48
C VAL A 57 10.62 -3.90 1.63
N THR A 58 9.97 -2.74 1.77
CA THR A 58 10.28 -1.76 2.82
C THR A 58 9.17 -1.63 3.86
N GLY A 59 8.00 -2.24 3.59
CA GLY A 59 6.79 -2.02 4.36
C GLY A 59 6.15 -0.64 4.13
N GLN A 60 6.74 0.22 3.29
CA GLN A 60 6.34 1.62 3.17
C GLN A 60 6.22 2.10 1.74
N SER A 61 5.03 2.59 1.39
CA SER A 61 4.77 3.52 0.29
C SER A 61 4.99 4.97 0.73
N PRO A 62 5.12 5.94 -0.19
CA PRO A 62 5.31 7.35 0.16
C PRO A 62 4.27 7.88 1.17
N GLY A 63 2.98 7.61 0.98
CA GLY A 63 1.93 8.03 1.91
C GLY A 63 2.07 7.38 3.29
N LYS A 64 2.49 6.12 3.36
CA LYS A 64 2.74 5.42 4.63
C LYS A 64 3.99 5.96 5.34
N ALA A 65 5.06 6.21 4.59
CA ALA A 65 6.30 6.79 5.13
C ALA A 65 6.03 8.16 5.77
N LEU A 66 5.25 9.02 5.10
CA LEU A 66 4.86 10.33 5.62
C LEU A 66 4.05 10.25 6.93
N LEU A 67 3.31 9.16 7.13
CA LEU A 67 2.50 8.93 8.34
C LEU A 67 3.16 7.99 9.36
N GLY A 68 4.42 7.59 9.13
CA GLY A 68 5.15 6.65 10.00
C GLY A 68 4.53 5.26 10.07
N LEU A 69 3.79 4.83 9.05
CA LEU A 69 3.15 3.51 8.98
C LEU A 69 4.07 2.49 8.31
N ARG A 70 3.94 1.22 8.68
CA ARG A 70 4.66 0.11 8.03
C ARG A 70 3.73 -1.09 7.87
N VAL A 71 3.80 -1.75 6.70
CA VAL A 71 3.19 -3.05 6.43
C VAL A 71 4.17 -4.12 6.88
N VAL A 72 3.72 -4.98 7.76
CA VAL A 72 4.49 -6.11 8.28
C VAL A 72 3.62 -7.36 8.33
N ASP A 73 4.25 -8.53 8.35
CA ASP A 73 3.58 -9.78 8.67
C ASP A 73 3.27 -9.90 10.17
N ALA A 74 2.71 -11.04 10.58
CA ALA A 74 2.38 -11.30 11.98
C ALA A 74 3.61 -11.35 12.91
N ALA A 75 4.81 -11.57 12.35
CA ALA A 75 6.08 -11.57 13.09
C ALA A 75 6.76 -10.19 13.10
N GLY A 76 6.23 -9.19 12.39
CA GLY A 76 6.81 -7.85 12.28
C GLY A 76 7.84 -7.69 11.15
N ALA A 77 8.01 -8.69 10.29
CA ALA A 77 8.91 -8.66 9.14
C ALA A 77 8.22 -8.11 7.88
N ASP A 78 9.01 -7.72 6.88
CA ASP A 78 8.48 -7.28 5.59
C ASP A 78 7.86 -8.46 4.83
N ILE A 79 6.72 -8.22 4.17
CA ILE A 79 5.92 -9.29 3.53
C ILE A 79 6.51 -9.81 2.21
N GLY A 80 7.56 -9.17 1.69
CA GLY A 80 8.22 -9.46 0.42
C GLY A 80 7.54 -8.80 -0.78
N GLY A 81 8.36 -8.41 -1.77
CA GLY A 81 7.91 -7.60 -2.92
C GLY A 81 6.77 -8.24 -3.74
N ARG A 82 6.77 -9.56 -3.92
CA ARG A 82 5.70 -10.26 -4.65
C ARG A 82 4.36 -10.18 -3.91
N ALA A 83 4.36 -10.45 -2.61
CA ALA A 83 3.14 -10.37 -1.80
C ALA A 83 2.61 -8.93 -1.73
N GLY A 84 3.50 -7.94 -1.64
CA GLY A 84 3.13 -6.53 -1.66
C GLY A 84 2.48 -6.09 -2.97
N VAL A 85 2.99 -6.53 -4.12
CA VAL A 85 2.38 -6.25 -5.44
C VAL A 85 1.00 -6.87 -5.53
N ILE A 86 0.85 -8.17 -5.22
CA ILE A 86 -0.45 -8.86 -5.24
C ILE A 86 -1.45 -8.12 -4.34
N ARG A 87 -1.03 -7.79 -3.11
CA ARG A 87 -1.86 -7.05 -2.16
C ARG A 87 -2.32 -5.68 -2.70
N ARG A 88 -1.46 -4.93 -3.39
CA ARG A 88 -1.82 -3.63 -3.96
C ARG A 88 -2.86 -3.77 -5.07
N PHE A 89 -2.74 -4.77 -5.95
CA PHE A 89 -3.75 -5.00 -6.99
C PHE A 89 -5.06 -5.51 -6.42
N LEU A 90 -5.04 -6.37 -5.40
CA LEU A 90 -6.24 -6.76 -4.66
C LEU A 90 -6.93 -5.54 -4.05
N HIS A 91 -6.19 -4.59 -3.46
CA HIS A 91 -6.76 -3.32 -2.98
C HIS A 91 -7.43 -2.48 -4.05
N VAL A 92 -6.94 -2.50 -5.30
CA VAL A 92 -7.58 -1.78 -6.40
C VAL A 92 -8.90 -2.45 -6.79
N VAL A 93 -8.95 -3.79 -6.78
CA VAL A 93 -10.18 -4.56 -7.03
C VAL A 93 -11.18 -4.36 -5.89
N ASP A 94 -10.71 -4.40 -4.65
CA ASP A 94 -11.50 -4.23 -3.43
C ASP A 94 -11.76 -2.75 -3.07
N LEU A 95 -11.42 -1.81 -3.95
CA LEU A 95 -11.70 -0.37 -3.77
C LEU A 95 -13.22 -0.09 -3.85
N ALA A 96 -13.99 -1.02 -4.43
CA ALA A 96 -15.40 -0.87 -4.76
C ALA A 96 -16.43 -0.92 -3.61
N PRO A 97 -16.23 -1.59 -2.44
CA PRO A 97 -17.28 -1.71 -1.44
C PRO A 97 -17.08 -0.88 -0.15
N LEU A 98 -16.39 0.28 -0.18
CA LEU A 98 -16.26 1.25 0.95
C LEU A 98 -15.05 1.08 1.90
N GLY A 99 -13.86 0.74 1.38
CA GLY A 99 -12.61 0.87 2.16
C GLY A 99 -12.27 -0.33 3.07
N LEU A 100 -12.85 -1.51 2.81
CA LEU A 100 -12.52 -2.77 3.49
C LEU A 100 -11.06 -3.22 3.29
N GLY A 101 -10.38 -2.81 2.20
CA GLY A 101 -8.94 -3.03 2.05
C GLY A 101 -8.10 -2.36 3.16
N PHE A 102 -8.63 -1.30 3.80
CA PHE A 102 -7.94 -0.58 4.87
C PHE A 102 -8.21 -1.13 6.28
N LEU A 103 -8.92 -2.25 6.43
CA LEU A 103 -9.09 -3.00 7.69
C LEU A 103 -7.90 -3.91 8.01
#